data_AF-A0A917I4T4-F1
#
_entry.id   AF-A0A917I4T4-F1
#
_cell.length_a   1.000
_cell.length_b   1.000
_cell.length_c   1.000
_cell.angle_alpha   90.00
_cell.angle_beta   90.00
_cell.angle_gamma   90.00
#
_symmetry.space_group_name_H-M   'P 1'
#
loop_
_entity.id
_entity.type
_entity.pdbx_description
1 polymer ?
#
loop_
_entity_poly.entity_id
_entity_poly.type
_entity_poly.pdbx_seq_one_letter_code
_entity_poly.pdbx_strand_id
1 'polypeptide(L)'
;MRSVILPALVALACLTGGLPASAQTISFGEAYDRLAHSCGRDIEKFCGNTSLGGGAVKACLEKNQARVSAGCRQTQAETFGLLAKRMNAQAVAIKVCDRDMQQYCRGVQPHDGYLLSCLLKASKVVGPSCKQVIVDAGWDE
;
A
#
# COMPACT_ATOMS: atom_id res chain seq x y z
N MET A 1 -19.78 60.11 15.80
CA MET A 1 -18.96 59.39 14.79
C MET A 1 -18.17 58.34 15.57
N ARG A 2 -18.64 57.08 15.66
CA ARG A 2 -18.19 55.92 14.84
C ARG A 2 -16.66 55.77 14.86
N SER A 3 -16.01 54.70 15.30
CA SER A 3 -16.44 53.37 15.72
C SER A 3 -15.26 52.63 16.39
N VAL A 4 -15.60 51.90 17.47
CA VAL A 4 -15.26 50.50 17.78
C VAL A 4 -13.78 50.05 17.79
N ILE A 5 -13.36 49.74 19.02
CA ILE A 5 -12.17 49.00 19.47
C ILE A 5 -12.12 47.61 18.80
N LEU A 6 -10.96 47.28 18.23
CA LEU A 6 -10.64 46.00 17.60
C LEU A 6 -10.63 44.87 18.66
N PRO A 7 -11.50 43.84 18.61
CA PRO A 7 -11.30 42.67 19.43
C PRO A 7 -10.36 41.70 18.70
N ALA A 8 -9.28 41.36 19.40
CA ALA A 8 -8.49 40.17 19.14
C ALA A 8 -9.33 38.90 19.42
N LEU A 9 -8.89 37.77 18.83
CA LEU A 9 -9.29 36.38 19.11
C LEU A 9 -10.65 36.01 18.50
N VAL A 10 -10.80 35.02 17.62
CA VAL A 10 -10.27 33.66 17.62
C VAL A 10 -10.17 33.18 16.18
N ALA A 11 -8.98 32.79 15.73
CA ALA A 11 -8.86 31.98 14.52
C ALA A 11 -9.48 30.61 14.84
N LEU A 12 -10.66 30.34 14.28
CA LEU A 12 -11.30 29.03 14.36
C LEU A 12 -10.49 28.08 13.45
N ALA A 13 -9.40 27.56 14.00
CA ALA A 13 -8.67 26.43 13.42
C ALA A 13 -9.64 25.23 13.42
N CYS A 14 -10.32 25.03 12.31
CA CYS A 14 -11.14 23.84 12.08
C CYS A 14 -10.25 22.61 12.27
N LEU A 15 -10.52 21.90 13.36
CA LEU A 15 -10.41 20.46 13.54
C LEU A 15 -9.26 19.83 12.75
N THR A 16 -8.13 19.67 13.43
CA THR A 16 -7.11 18.66 13.14
C THR A 16 -7.74 17.26 13.23
N GLY A 17 -8.58 16.90 12.26
CA GLY A 17 -8.81 15.51 11.92
C GLY A 17 -7.60 15.08 11.12
N GLY A 18 -6.67 14.38 11.77
CA GLY A 18 -5.62 13.68 11.04
C GLY A 18 -6.29 12.85 9.95
N LEU A 19 -5.91 13.11 8.69
CA LEU A 19 -6.30 12.23 7.59
C LEU A 19 -5.98 10.81 8.04
N PRO A 20 -6.93 9.86 8.02
CA PRO A 20 -6.56 8.48 8.23
C PRO A 20 -5.45 8.19 7.22
N ALA A 21 -4.27 7.79 7.71
CA ALA A 21 -3.16 7.35 6.89
C ALA A 21 -3.61 6.07 6.19
N SER A 22 -4.41 6.24 5.14
CA SER A 22 -4.87 5.15 4.30
C SER A 22 -3.63 4.61 3.63
N ALA A 23 -3.38 3.31 3.78
CA ALA A 23 -2.34 2.62 3.05
C ALA A 23 -2.45 3.02 1.56
N GLN A 24 -1.34 3.44 0.97
CA GLN A 24 -1.32 3.88 -0.44
C GLN A 24 -1.29 2.67 -1.41
N THR A 25 -1.62 1.49 -0.90
CA THR A 25 -1.48 0.18 -1.55
C THR A 25 -2.74 -0.66 -1.33
N ILE A 26 -2.75 -1.90 -1.84
CA ILE A 26 -3.88 -2.82 -1.77
C ILE A 26 -3.43 -4.15 -1.16
N SER A 27 -4.34 -4.90 -0.53
CA SER A 27 -4.06 -6.29 -0.15
C SER A 27 -4.07 -7.21 -1.38
N PHE A 28 -3.38 -8.36 -1.29
CA PHE A 28 -3.43 -9.36 -2.35
C PHE A 28 -4.84 -9.95 -2.54
N GLY A 29 -5.60 -10.12 -1.44
CA GLY A 29 -6.98 -10.59 -1.48
C GLY A 29 -7.90 -9.61 -2.20
N GLU A 30 -7.86 -8.32 -1.83
CA GLU A 30 -8.67 -7.29 -2.48
C GLU A 30 -8.29 -7.11 -3.96
N ALA A 31 -7.00 -7.21 -4.28
CA ALA A 31 -6.56 -7.19 -5.67
C ALA A 31 -7.12 -8.37 -6.48
N TYR A 32 -7.13 -9.58 -5.90
CA TYR A 32 -7.74 -10.74 -6.51
C TYR A 32 -9.25 -10.53 -6.73
N ASP A 33 -9.97 -10.03 -5.72
CA ASP A 33 -11.41 -9.79 -5.81
C ASP A 33 -11.75 -8.78 -6.91
N ARG A 34 -11.00 -7.66 -6.98
CA ARG A 34 -11.15 -6.65 -8.04
C ARG A 34 -10.94 -7.23 -9.44
N LEU A 35 -9.86 -8.02 -9.61
CA LEU A 35 -9.54 -8.64 -10.89
C LEU A 35 -10.56 -9.73 -11.26
N ALA A 36 -10.97 -10.58 -10.32
CA ALA A 36 -11.97 -11.60 -10.56
C ALA A 36 -13.31 -10.96 -11.00
N HIS A 37 -13.73 -9.88 -10.33
CA HIS A 37 -14.95 -9.17 -10.66
C HIS A 37 -14.91 -8.52 -12.06
N SER A 38 -13.88 -7.71 -12.35
CA SER A 38 -13.83 -6.92 -13.59
C SER A 38 -13.24 -7.68 -14.78
N CYS A 39 -12.34 -8.64 -14.53
CA CYS A 39 -11.59 -9.34 -15.57
C CYS A 39 -11.94 -10.83 -15.69
N GLY A 40 -12.75 -11.43 -14.81
CA GLY A 40 -12.98 -12.89 -14.80
C GLY A 40 -13.30 -13.50 -16.17
N ARG A 41 -14.29 -12.94 -16.88
CA ARG A 41 -14.66 -13.39 -18.23
C ARG A 41 -13.54 -13.19 -19.27
N ASP A 42 -12.78 -12.11 -19.14
CA ASP A 42 -11.66 -11.83 -20.04
C ASP A 42 -10.48 -12.78 -19.76
N ILE A 43 -10.23 -13.11 -18.49
CA ILE A 43 -9.22 -14.08 -18.07
C ILE A 43 -9.58 -15.46 -18.62
N GLU A 44 -10.83 -15.91 -18.45
CA GLU A 44 -11.28 -17.20 -19.00
C GLU A 44 -11.09 -17.26 -20.52
N LYS A 45 -11.50 -16.19 -21.24
CA LYS A 45 -11.48 -16.15 -22.70
C LYS A 45 -10.08 -16.04 -23.30
N PHE A 46 -9.20 -15.24 -22.70
CA PHE A 46 -7.90 -14.89 -23.30
C PHE A 46 -6.69 -15.48 -22.56
N CYS A 47 -6.87 -15.88 -21.30
CA CYS A 47 -5.79 -16.27 -20.39
C CYS A 47 -6.03 -17.60 -19.66
N GLY A 48 -7.08 -18.37 -19.97
CA GLY A 48 -7.49 -19.56 -19.20
C GLY A 48 -6.44 -20.68 -19.07
N ASN A 49 -5.42 -20.71 -19.95
CA ASN A 49 -4.31 -21.68 -19.89
C ASN A 49 -3.07 -21.14 -19.16
N THR A 50 -3.17 -19.96 -18.54
CA THR A 50 -2.04 -19.29 -17.89
C THR A 50 -1.92 -19.75 -16.43
N SER A 51 -0.69 -19.95 -15.96
CA SER A 51 -0.45 -20.18 -14.53
C SER A 51 -0.92 -18.98 -13.70
N LEU A 52 -1.54 -19.25 -12.55
CA LEU A 52 -1.97 -18.20 -11.61
C LEU A 52 -0.78 -17.54 -10.88
N GLY A 53 0.38 -18.21 -10.88
CA GLY A 53 1.59 -17.76 -10.18
C GLY A 53 2.51 -16.86 -11.01
N GLY A 54 3.45 -16.22 -10.34
CA GLY A 54 4.59 -15.52 -10.98
C GLY A 54 4.22 -14.33 -11.87
N GLY A 55 3.00 -13.80 -11.74
CA GLY A 55 2.53 -12.68 -12.57
C GLY A 55 2.14 -13.06 -14.00
N ALA A 56 1.98 -14.34 -14.32
CA ALA A 56 1.68 -14.76 -15.69
C ALA A 56 0.30 -14.26 -16.17
N VAL A 57 -0.72 -14.24 -15.30
CA VAL A 57 -2.03 -13.64 -15.62
C VAL A 57 -1.90 -12.15 -15.94
N LYS A 58 -1.11 -11.39 -15.17
CA LYS A 58 -0.83 -9.97 -15.46
C LYS A 58 -0.24 -9.80 -16.85
N ALA A 59 0.81 -10.55 -17.17
CA ALA A 59 1.46 -10.49 -18.49
C ALA A 59 0.48 -10.86 -19.63
N CYS A 60 -0.39 -11.83 -19.41
CA CYS A 60 -1.41 -12.21 -20.38
C CYS A 60 -2.44 -11.09 -20.61
N LEU A 61 -2.95 -10.46 -19.55
CA LEU A 61 -3.92 -9.38 -19.66
C LEU A 61 -3.31 -8.12 -20.29
N GLU A 62 -2.04 -7.82 -20.01
CA GLU A 62 -1.29 -6.73 -20.66
C GLU A 62 -1.12 -7.00 -22.17
N LYS A 63 -0.72 -8.22 -22.54
CA LYS A 63 -0.62 -8.64 -23.96
C LYS A 63 -1.95 -8.54 -24.69
N ASN A 64 -3.07 -8.76 -24.00
CA ASN A 64 -4.42 -8.72 -24.55
C ASN A 64 -5.17 -7.41 -24.25
N GLN A 65 -4.49 -6.33 -23.83
CA GLN A 65 -5.16 -5.09 -23.41
C GLN A 65 -6.18 -4.56 -24.44
N ALA A 66 -5.88 -4.64 -25.74
CA ALA A 66 -6.79 -4.19 -26.80
C ALA A 66 -8.01 -5.11 -27.00
N ARG A 67 -7.99 -6.33 -26.47
CA ARG A 67 -9.00 -7.38 -26.67
C ARG A 67 -9.89 -7.60 -25.45
N VAL A 68 -9.38 -7.34 -24.24
CA VAL A 68 -10.17 -7.44 -23.01
C VAL A 68 -11.21 -6.31 -22.94
N SER A 69 -12.21 -6.46 -22.08
CA SER A 69 -13.22 -5.43 -21.85
C SER A 69 -12.61 -4.11 -21.36
N ALA A 70 -13.32 -2.99 -21.58
CA ALA A 70 -12.88 -1.68 -21.07
C ALA A 70 -12.78 -1.65 -19.54
N GLY A 71 -13.74 -2.29 -18.85
CA GLY A 71 -13.71 -2.44 -17.40
C GLY A 71 -12.49 -3.22 -16.93
N CYS A 72 -12.20 -4.37 -17.55
CA CYS A 72 -10.99 -5.12 -17.21
C CYS A 72 -9.71 -4.32 -17.47
N ARG A 73 -9.59 -3.65 -18.63
CA ARG A 73 -8.44 -2.80 -18.96
C ARG A 73 -8.13 -1.78 -17.86
N GLN A 74 -9.16 -1.10 -17.36
CA GLN A 74 -8.99 -0.09 -16.34
C GLN A 74 -8.64 -0.72 -14.99
N THR A 75 -9.43 -1.71 -14.54
CA THR A 75 -9.20 -2.36 -13.24
C THR A 75 -7.83 -3.04 -13.16
N GLN A 76 -7.34 -3.66 -14.24
CA GLN A 76 -6.03 -4.30 -14.24
C GLN A 76 -4.89 -3.28 -14.04
N ALA A 77 -4.96 -2.12 -14.71
CA ALA A 77 -3.91 -1.12 -14.64
C ALA A 77 -3.82 -0.52 -13.23
N GLU A 78 -4.98 -0.20 -12.64
CA GLU A 78 -5.08 0.32 -11.28
C GLU A 78 -4.61 -0.72 -10.25
N THR A 79 -5.13 -1.95 -10.34
CA THR A 79 -4.89 -2.99 -9.35
C THR A 79 -3.43 -3.44 -9.35
N PHE A 80 -2.84 -3.69 -10.53
CA PHE A 80 -1.43 -4.07 -10.60
C PHE A 80 -0.50 -2.92 -10.19
N GLY A 81 -0.89 -1.66 -10.41
CA GLY A 81 -0.17 -0.50 -9.89
C GLY A 81 -0.14 -0.47 -8.36
N LEU A 82 -1.27 -0.74 -7.71
CA LEU A 82 -1.33 -0.80 -6.24
C LEU A 82 -0.54 -1.98 -5.66
N LEU A 83 -0.60 -3.14 -6.31
CA LEU A 83 0.21 -4.30 -5.93
C LEU A 83 1.71 -4.02 -6.07
N ALA A 84 2.13 -3.37 -7.17
CA ALA A 84 3.52 -2.99 -7.37
C ALA A 84 4.02 -2.04 -6.26
N LYS A 85 3.18 -1.09 -5.82
CA LYS A 85 3.50 -0.23 -4.67
C LYS A 85 3.70 -1.04 -3.38
N ARG A 86 2.82 -2.01 -3.09
CA ARG A 86 2.96 -2.90 -1.92
C ARG A 86 4.24 -3.72 -1.97
N MET A 87 4.52 -4.33 -3.11
CA MET A 87 5.75 -5.12 -3.31
C MET A 87 7.00 -4.25 -3.14
N ASN A 88 6.98 -3.03 -3.67
CA ASN A 88 8.09 -2.08 -3.48
C ASN A 88 8.25 -1.70 -2.00
N ALA A 89 7.16 -1.40 -1.29
CA ALA A 89 7.21 -1.12 0.15
C ALA A 89 7.83 -2.28 0.93
N GLN A 90 7.42 -3.53 0.65
CA GLN A 90 8.00 -4.73 1.24
C GLN A 90 9.51 -4.85 0.94
N ALA A 91 9.93 -4.58 -0.30
CA ALA A 91 11.32 -4.68 -0.71
C ALA A 91 12.23 -3.63 -0.07
N VAL A 92 11.72 -2.43 0.21
CA VAL A 92 12.52 -1.33 0.76
C VAL A 92 12.40 -1.16 2.27
N ALA A 93 11.46 -1.86 2.92
CA ALA A 93 11.14 -1.65 4.33
C ALA A 93 12.34 -1.76 5.27
N ILE A 94 13.20 -2.78 5.09
CA ILE A 94 14.42 -2.94 5.92
C ILE A 94 15.32 -1.71 5.83
N LYS A 95 15.56 -1.22 4.61
CA LYS A 95 16.40 -0.04 4.38
C LYS A 95 15.78 1.23 4.96
N VAL A 96 14.48 1.42 4.79
CA VAL A 96 13.76 2.58 5.33
C VAL A 96 13.76 2.57 6.86
N CYS A 97 13.69 1.39 7.46
CA CYS A 97 13.62 1.20 8.91
C CYS A 97 14.98 0.98 9.58
N ASP A 98 16.11 1.10 8.87
CA ASP A 98 17.44 0.76 9.41
C ASP A 98 17.76 1.50 10.71
N ARG A 99 17.46 2.81 10.79
CA ARG A 99 17.64 3.60 12.01
C ARG A 99 16.82 3.05 13.19
N ASP A 100 15.56 2.72 12.94
CA ASP A 100 14.64 2.20 13.95
C ASP A 100 15.05 0.79 14.38
N MET A 101 15.55 -0.04 13.46
CA MET A 101 16.09 -1.37 13.75
C MET A 101 17.32 -1.30 14.65
N GLN A 102 18.26 -0.39 14.38
CA GLN A 102 19.45 -0.20 15.22
C GLN A 102 19.10 0.26 16.64
N GLN A 103 17.99 1.01 16.78
CA GLN A 103 17.51 1.54 18.04
C GLN A 103 16.72 0.50 18.86
N TYR A 104 15.79 -0.20 18.23
CA TYR A 104 14.81 -1.05 18.93
C TYR A 104 15.04 -2.55 18.78
N CYS A 105 15.81 -2.99 17.79
CA CYS A 105 16.01 -4.40 17.44
C CYS A 105 17.48 -4.85 17.54
N ARG A 106 18.26 -4.16 18.37
CA ARG A 106 19.68 -4.46 18.56
C ARG A 106 19.87 -5.89 19.10
N GLY A 107 20.73 -6.67 18.44
CA GLY A 107 21.00 -8.08 18.81
C GLY A 107 20.06 -9.11 18.17
N VAL A 108 19.07 -8.68 17.37
CA VAL A 108 18.24 -9.58 16.58
C VAL A 108 19.01 -10.04 15.33
N GLN A 109 18.98 -11.34 15.06
CA GLN A 109 19.59 -11.90 13.85
C GLN A 109 18.81 -11.46 12.60
N PRO A 110 19.48 -11.10 11.48
CA PRO A 110 18.81 -10.56 10.30
C PRO A 110 18.13 -11.62 9.42
N HIS A 111 18.32 -12.91 9.71
CA HIS A 111 17.74 -14.02 8.94
C HIS A 111 16.34 -14.41 9.43
N ASP A 112 15.67 -15.27 8.65
CA ASP A 112 14.38 -15.90 8.97
C ASP A 112 13.24 -14.94 9.37
N GLY A 113 13.33 -13.67 8.96
CA GLY A 113 12.32 -12.67 9.27
C GLY A 113 12.31 -12.21 10.74
N TYR A 114 13.32 -12.54 11.55
CA TYR A 114 13.36 -12.11 12.96
C TYR A 114 13.45 -10.59 13.09
N LEU A 115 14.24 -9.94 12.25
CA LEU A 115 14.37 -8.48 12.26
C LEU A 115 13.04 -7.79 11.90
N LEU A 116 12.33 -8.32 10.90
CA LEU A 116 10.99 -7.86 10.57
C LEU A 116 10.04 -8.08 11.75
N SER A 117 10.04 -9.26 12.35
CA SER A 117 9.19 -9.58 13.52
C SER A 117 9.44 -8.63 14.70
N CYS A 118 10.69 -8.26 14.95
CA CYS A 118 11.01 -7.25 15.95
C CYS A 118 10.47 -5.88 15.55
N LEU A 119 10.68 -5.47 14.30
CA LEU A 119 10.20 -4.19 13.79
C LEU A 119 8.69 -4.04 13.94
N LEU A 120 7.92 -5.09 13.62
CA LEU A 120 6.46 -5.07 13.74
C LEU A 120 6.00 -4.92 15.20
N LYS A 121 6.70 -5.55 16.16
CA LYS A 121 6.46 -5.34 17.60
C LYS A 121 6.81 -3.92 18.04
N ALA A 122 7.87 -3.34 17.49
CA ALA A 122 8.29 -1.96 17.75
C ALA A 122 7.47 -0.91 16.97
N SER A 123 6.55 -1.31 16.09
CA SER A 123 5.87 -0.43 15.12
C SER A 123 5.07 0.73 15.74
N LYS A 124 4.83 0.73 17.04
CA LYS A 124 4.19 1.84 17.77
C LYS A 124 5.16 2.96 18.15
N VAL A 125 6.48 2.71 18.10
CA VAL A 125 7.53 3.65 18.54
C VAL A 125 8.59 3.94 17.47
N VAL A 126 8.48 3.33 16.29
CA VAL A 126 9.34 3.64 15.13
C VAL A 126 9.07 5.04 14.57
N GLY A 127 10.04 5.60 13.85
CA GLY A 127 9.89 6.86 13.15
C GLY A 127 8.80 6.84 12.06
N PRO A 128 8.31 8.01 11.63
CA PRO A 128 7.17 8.12 10.71
C PRO A 128 7.41 7.47 9.35
N SER A 129 8.61 7.58 8.79
CA SER A 129 8.95 6.94 7.51
C SER A 129 8.92 5.41 7.61
N CYS A 130 9.44 4.85 8.71
CA CYS A 130 9.36 3.43 8.96
C CYS A 130 7.93 2.97 9.24
N LYS A 131 7.15 3.76 9.98
CA LYS A 131 5.72 3.48 10.18
C LYS A 131 4.97 3.41 8.85
N GLN A 132 5.19 4.37 7.97
CA GLN A 132 4.50 4.44 6.69
C GLN A 132 4.84 3.25 5.79
N VAL A 133 6.12 2.84 5.71
CA VAL A 133 6.48 1.69 4.86
C VAL A 133 5.92 0.37 5.39
N ILE A 134 5.75 0.22 6.72
CA ILE A 134 5.07 -0.94 7.32
C ILE A 134 3.60 -0.98 6.88
N VAL A 135 2.92 0.17 6.90
CA VAL A 135 1.53 0.32 6.43
C VAL A 135 1.42 0.03 4.94
N ASP A 136 2.29 0.61 4.12
CA ASP A 136 2.24 0.39 2.67
C ASP A 136 2.62 -1.05 2.27
N ALA A 137 3.46 -1.72 3.06
CA ALA A 137 3.76 -3.15 2.95
C ALA A 137 2.58 -4.05 3.41
N GLY A 138 1.63 -3.45 4.14
CA GLY A 138 0.48 -4.06 4.80
C GLY A 138 0.89 -5.12 5.81
N TRP A 139 1.78 -4.74 6.72
CA TRP A 139 2.20 -5.54 7.88
C TRP A 139 1.67 -4.99 9.20
N ASP A 140 0.76 -4.01 9.14
CA ASP A 140 0.22 -3.23 10.25
C ASP A 140 -1.10 -3.77 10.85
N GLU A 141 -1.39 -5.07 10.69
CA GLU A 141 -2.60 -5.70 11.23
C GLU A 141 -2.62 -5.85 12.76
#